data_AF-A0A8B6D398-F1
#
_entry.id   AF-A0A8B6D398-F1
#
_cell.length_a   1.000
_cell.length_b   1.000
_cell.length_c   1.000
_cell.angle_alpha   90.00
_cell.angle_beta   90.00
_cell.angle_gamma   90.00
#
_symmetry.space_group_name_H-M   'P 1'
#
loop_
_entity.id
_entity.type
_entity.pdbx_description
1 polymer ?
#
loop_
_entity_poly.entity_id
_entity_poly.type
_entity_poly.pdbx_seq_one_letter_code
_entity_poly.pdbx_strand_id
1 'polypeptide(L)'
;MDLTNTIVIHFFPKVVIYKPNWANNAIENYLFSTRIELEKIQIKSFKDNLPKHERKALQSLRSNDRIIIKKADKNSSTVVLDKELYIKMANDQLNDNVHYERINESHTTEILDSINTIIHRLHNESYIDEVTFKFLINDQGKRLGRLYFLPKLHKINQSDREKIKTDINHLQNVNVPGRPIVYLCNSPLEKIAQYIDYFIKPVVNKFWTYTQDTTSFINKLEKIRAPADILMSSFDISSMYTNLHHTEIINAIDRAWPLIMQCKFDIPVPPKKALLELLRISLANNEFEFNGQIFQTESWGSNGIPNVAKFNRYKNI
;
A
#
# COMPACT_ATOMS: atom_id res chain seq x y z
N MET A 1 13.37 -8.83 -28.30
CA MET A 1 12.96 -9.38 -26.99
C MET A 1 11.50 -9.76 -27.11
N ASP A 2 11.25 -11.06 -27.03
CA ASP A 2 9.96 -11.71 -27.19
C ASP A 2 8.95 -11.19 -26.15
N LEU A 3 7.79 -10.71 -26.61
CA LEU A 3 6.68 -10.21 -25.77
C LEU A 3 5.62 -11.29 -25.51
N THR A 4 6.01 -12.57 -25.54
CA THR A 4 5.09 -13.71 -25.49
C THR A 4 4.96 -14.37 -24.11
N ASN A 5 5.64 -13.86 -23.07
CA ASN A 5 5.37 -14.30 -21.70
C ASN A 5 4.14 -13.56 -21.15
N THR A 6 2.97 -14.13 -21.45
CA THR A 6 1.73 -13.82 -20.75
C THR A 6 1.90 -14.24 -19.30
N ILE A 7 2.34 -13.30 -18.44
CA ILE A 7 2.30 -13.47 -17.00
C ILE A 7 0.82 -13.52 -16.64
N VAL A 8 0.30 -14.73 -16.35
CA VAL A 8 -0.98 -14.88 -15.68
C VAL A 8 -0.80 -14.32 -14.28
N ILE A 9 -1.17 -13.07 -14.08
CA ILE A 9 -1.17 -12.45 -12.76
C ILE A 9 -2.36 -13.03 -12.00
N HIS A 10 -2.09 -14.02 -11.16
CA HIS A 10 -3.05 -14.47 -10.17
C HIS A 10 -3.19 -13.38 -9.10
N PHE A 11 -4.17 -12.49 -9.28
CA PHE A 11 -4.62 -11.64 -8.19
C PHE A 11 -5.54 -12.48 -7.29
N PHE A 12 -5.51 -12.25 -5.97
CA PHE A 12 -6.72 -12.52 -5.18
C PHE A 12 -7.86 -11.80 -5.89
N PRO A 13 -8.92 -12.50 -6.32
CA PRO A 13 -10.00 -11.85 -7.02
C PRO A 13 -10.45 -10.69 -6.13
N LYS A 14 -10.42 -9.46 -6.68
CA LYS A 14 -11.35 -8.45 -6.17
C LYS A 14 -12.68 -9.16 -6.23
N VAL A 15 -13.27 -9.44 -5.07
CA VAL A 15 -14.56 -10.09 -4.99
C VAL A 15 -15.54 -9.17 -5.73
N VAL A 16 -15.75 -9.46 -7.01
CA VAL A 16 -16.91 -8.98 -7.73
C VAL A 16 -18.01 -9.85 -7.15
N ILE A 17 -18.67 -9.32 -6.11
CA ILE A 17 -19.70 -10.01 -5.32
C ILE A 17 -20.90 -10.40 -6.20
N TYR A 18 -20.93 -9.95 -7.45
CA TYR A 18 -21.95 -10.28 -8.42
C TYR A 18 -21.43 -11.30 -9.45
N LYS A 19 -21.66 -12.59 -9.17
CA LYS A 19 -21.83 -13.61 -10.21
C LYS A 19 -23.31 -13.95 -10.23
N PRO A 20 -24.09 -13.56 -11.27
CA PRO A 20 -25.48 -13.97 -11.35
C PRO A 20 -25.53 -15.51 -11.39
N ASN A 21 -26.41 -16.11 -10.58
CA ASN A 21 -26.59 -17.57 -10.48
C ASN A 21 -27.17 -18.23 -11.75
N TRP A 22 -27.22 -17.51 -12.86
CA TRP A 22 -27.79 -17.93 -14.11
C TRP A 22 -26.93 -17.39 -15.25
N ALA A 23 -26.44 -18.29 -16.08
CA ALA A 23 -25.84 -17.94 -17.36
C ALA A 23 -26.98 -17.41 -18.25
N ASN A 24 -27.05 -16.09 -18.43
CA ASN A 24 -27.92 -15.53 -19.44
C ASN A 24 -27.21 -15.65 -20.79
N ASN A 25 -27.64 -16.61 -21.62
CA ASN A 25 -27.08 -16.79 -22.96
C ASN A 25 -27.07 -15.49 -23.78
N ALA A 26 -28.04 -14.58 -23.58
CA ALA A 26 -28.05 -13.29 -24.27
C ALA A 26 -26.92 -12.36 -23.79
N ILE A 27 -26.63 -12.34 -22.48
CA ILE A 27 -25.53 -11.53 -21.92
C ILE A 27 -24.18 -12.13 -22.27
N GLU A 28 -24.02 -13.45 -22.16
CA GLU A 28 -22.79 -14.15 -22.55
C GLU A 28 -22.49 -13.97 -24.03
N ASN A 29 -23.50 -14.10 -24.89
CA ASN A 29 -23.36 -13.81 -26.32
C ASN A 29 -23.02 -12.33 -26.56
N TYR A 30 -23.65 -11.39 -25.86
CA TYR A 30 -23.33 -9.97 -25.98
C TYR A 30 -21.88 -9.67 -25.55
N LEU A 31 -21.42 -10.23 -24.43
CA LEU A 31 -20.04 -10.09 -23.95
C LEU A 31 -19.04 -10.71 -24.92
N PHE A 32 -19.33 -11.90 -25.46
CA PHE A 32 -18.50 -12.58 -26.45
C PHE A 32 -18.43 -11.80 -27.76
N SER A 33 -19.57 -11.33 -28.28
CA SER A 33 -19.64 -10.49 -29.47
C SER A 33 -18.89 -9.16 -29.27
N THR A 34 -19.09 -8.51 -28.13
CA THR A 34 -18.38 -7.25 -27.78
C THR A 34 -16.87 -7.49 -27.70
N ARG A 35 -16.44 -8.62 -27.12
CA ARG A 35 -15.02 -8.98 -27.08
C ARG A 35 -14.44 -9.18 -28.48
N ILE A 36 -15.13 -9.91 -29.35
CA ILE A 36 -14.73 -10.09 -30.75
C ILE A 36 -14.68 -8.74 -31.47
N GLU A 37 -15.64 -7.85 -31.24
CA GLU A 37 -15.63 -6.50 -31.82
C GLU A 37 -14.44 -5.69 -31.33
N LEU A 38 -14.16 -5.68 -30.02
CA LEU A 38 -13.00 -5.01 -29.43
C LEU A 38 -11.67 -5.57 -29.98
N GLU A 39 -11.56 -6.88 -30.15
CA GLU A 39 -10.39 -7.55 -30.75
C GLU A 39 -10.22 -7.19 -32.25
N LYS A 40 -11.31 -6.87 -32.95
CA LYS A 40 -11.30 -6.40 -34.35
C LYS A 40 -11.01 -4.91 -34.49
N ILE A 41 -11.10 -4.11 -33.42
CA ILE A 41 -10.72 -2.70 -33.47
C ILE A 41 -9.22 -2.62 -33.74
N GLN A 42 -8.85 -2.20 -34.95
CA GLN A 42 -7.50 -1.74 -35.21
C GLN A 42 -7.26 -0.47 -34.41
N ILE A 43 -6.47 -0.59 -33.34
CA ILE A 43 -5.97 0.55 -32.57
C ILE A 43 -5.14 1.39 -33.54
N LYS A 44 -5.72 2.49 -34.05
CA LYS A 44 -4.98 3.45 -34.85
C LYS A 44 -3.83 3.97 -34.00
N SER A 45 -2.63 3.98 -34.57
CA SER A 45 -1.48 4.68 -33.99
C SER A 45 -1.92 6.11 -33.65
N PHE A 46 -1.97 6.43 -32.37
CA PHE A 46 -2.30 7.77 -31.93
C PHE A 46 -1.18 8.70 -32.39
N LYS A 47 -1.55 9.80 -33.07
CA LYS A 47 -0.60 10.91 -33.25
C LYS A 47 -0.23 11.42 -31.86
N ASP A 48 1.06 11.59 -31.65
CA ASP A 48 1.60 12.22 -30.45
C ASP A 48 0.83 13.52 -30.16
N ASN A 49 0.23 13.61 -28.99
CA ASN A 49 -0.52 14.80 -28.58
C ASN A 49 0.41 15.93 -28.11
N LEU A 50 1.72 15.68 -28.10
CA LEU A 50 2.75 16.64 -27.75
C LEU A 50 3.50 17.12 -29.02
N PRO A 51 3.61 18.43 -29.25
CA PRO A 51 4.56 18.97 -30.21
C PRO A 51 6.00 18.52 -29.94
N LYS A 52 6.83 18.47 -30.98
CA LYS A 52 8.24 18.04 -30.89
C LYS A 52 9.04 18.80 -29.81
N HIS A 53 8.77 20.10 -29.63
CA HIS A 53 9.48 20.91 -28.65
C HIS A 53 9.09 20.56 -27.20
N GLU A 54 7.82 20.26 -26.93
CA GLU A 54 7.37 19.80 -25.62
C GLU A 54 7.96 18.42 -25.28
N ARG A 55 8.01 17.51 -26.26
CA ARG A 55 8.64 16.20 -26.07
C ARG A 55 10.13 16.33 -25.74
N LYS A 56 10.85 17.24 -26.42
CA LYS A 56 12.26 17.56 -26.09
C LYS A 56 12.38 18.14 -24.69
N ALA A 57 11.47 19.03 -24.28
CA ALA A 57 11.46 19.61 -22.94
C ALA A 57 11.24 18.54 -21.85
N LEU A 58 10.30 17.61 -22.06
CA LEU A 58 10.07 16.48 -21.15
C LEU A 58 11.28 15.54 -21.07
N GLN A 59 11.94 15.28 -22.20
CA GLN A 59 13.19 14.50 -22.22
C GLN A 59 14.28 15.22 -21.41
N SER A 60 14.45 16.53 -21.59
CA SER A 60 15.42 17.35 -20.84
C SER A 60 15.14 17.36 -19.34
N LEU A 61 13.87 17.50 -18.93
CA LEU A 61 13.47 17.43 -17.53
C LEU A 61 13.74 16.04 -16.95
N ARG A 62 13.44 14.98 -17.70
CA ARG A 62 13.68 13.59 -17.27
C ARG A 62 15.15 13.26 -17.12
N SER A 63 16.03 13.84 -17.95
CA SER A 63 17.48 13.63 -17.89
C SER A 63 18.20 14.53 -16.89
N ASN A 64 17.49 15.46 -16.23
CA ASN A 64 18.11 16.38 -15.28
C ASN A 64 18.20 15.73 -13.88
N ASP A 65 19.38 15.23 -13.55
CA ASP A 65 19.64 14.55 -12.27
C ASP A 65 19.68 15.48 -11.05
N ARG A 66 19.57 16.80 -11.23
CA ARG A 66 19.51 17.79 -10.14
C ARG A 66 18.09 18.02 -9.62
N ILE A 67 17.07 17.54 -10.33
CA ILE A 67 15.67 17.75 -9.95
C ILE A 67 14.95 16.42 -9.64
N ILE A 68 13.95 16.50 -8.78
CA ILE A 68 13.02 15.43 -8.46
C ILE A 68 11.61 15.90 -8.80
N ILE A 69 10.92 15.13 -9.64
CA ILE A 69 9.52 15.39 -10.02
C ILE A 69 8.62 14.37 -9.31
N LYS A 70 7.76 14.85 -8.42
CA LYS A 70 6.83 14.01 -7.64
C LYS A 70 5.44 14.63 -7.57
N LYS A 71 4.43 13.81 -7.28
CA LYS A 71 3.11 14.31 -6.90
C LYS A 71 3.18 14.87 -5.47
N ALA A 72 2.42 15.93 -5.21
CA ALA A 72 2.18 16.41 -3.86
C ALA A 72 1.31 15.41 -3.08
N ASP A 73 1.45 15.41 -1.76
CA ASP A 73 0.68 14.54 -0.87
C ASP A 73 -0.85 14.79 -0.94
N LYS A 74 -1.23 16.05 -1.19
CA LYS A 74 -2.62 16.49 -1.34
C LYS A 74 -2.74 17.39 -2.58
N ASN A 75 -3.96 17.55 -3.08
CA ASN A 75 -4.35 18.49 -4.14
C ASN A 75 -3.83 18.17 -5.55
N SER A 76 -3.44 16.92 -5.83
CA SER A 76 -3.05 16.42 -7.17
C SER A 76 -1.98 17.23 -7.92
N SER A 77 -1.27 18.13 -7.24
CA SER A 77 -0.27 19.01 -7.86
C SER A 77 1.02 18.25 -8.17
N THR A 78 1.71 18.66 -9.23
CA THR A 78 3.07 18.20 -9.54
C THR A 78 4.07 19.13 -8.89
N VAL A 79 5.07 18.57 -8.21
CA VAL A 79 6.14 19.29 -7.54
C VAL A 79 7.46 19.00 -8.25
N VAL A 80 8.17 20.05 -8.62
CA VAL A 80 9.55 19.98 -9.09
C VAL A 80 10.42 20.52 -7.96
N LEU A 81 11.29 19.68 -7.42
CA LEU A 81 12.16 20.01 -6.29
C LEU A 81 13.61 19.85 -6.69
N ASP A 82 14.48 20.63 -6.07
CA ASP A 82 15.90 20.32 -6.05
C ASP A 82 16.12 18.97 -5.36
N LYS A 83 17.02 18.15 -5.92
CA LYS A 83 17.29 16.79 -5.43
C LYS A 83 17.92 16.81 -4.04
N GLU A 84 18.78 17.77 -3.72
CA GLU A 84 19.41 17.89 -2.42
C GLU A 84 18.37 18.23 -1.34
N LEU A 85 17.43 19.13 -1.64
CA LEU A 85 16.30 19.43 -0.75
C LEU A 85 15.41 18.21 -0.52
N TYR A 86 15.15 17.41 -1.57
CA TYR A 86 14.38 16.18 -1.44
C TYR A 86 15.10 15.13 -0.58
N ILE A 87 16.42 14.97 -0.75
CA ILE A 87 17.23 14.05 0.06
C ILE A 87 17.30 14.53 1.51
N LYS A 88 17.48 15.84 1.75
CA LYS A 88 17.44 16.44 3.09
C LYS A 88 16.11 16.16 3.78
N MET A 89 14.98 16.44 3.13
CA MET A 89 13.63 16.14 3.64
C MET A 89 13.48 14.67 4.04
N ALA A 90 14.02 13.75 3.23
CA ALA A 90 13.98 12.33 3.53
C ALA A 90 14.86 11.96 4.73
N ASN A 91 16.09 12.47 4.77
CA ASN A 91 17.04 12.20 5.85
C ASN A 91 16.59 12.80 7.19
N ASP A 92 15.96 13.97 7.18
CA ASP A 92 15.35 14.58 8.38
C ASP A 92 14.34 13.63 9.04
N GLN A 93 13.70 12.75 8.26
CA GLN A 93 12.80 11.72 8.75
C GLN A 93 13.51 10.37 9.02
N LEU A 94 14.43 9.95 8.16
CA LEU A 94 15.12 8.65 8.26
C LEU A 94 16.17 8.59 9.38
N ASN A 95 16.63 9.75 9.87
CA ASN A 95 17.53 9.85 11.01
C ASN A 95 16.78 9.72 12.36
N ASP A 96 15.46 9.51 12.34
CA ASP A 96 14.69 9.16 13.53
C ASP A 96 14.91 7.68 13.89
N ASN A 97 15.87 7.45 14.78
CA ASN A 97 16.26 6.12 15.26
C ASN A 97 15.17 5.41 16.10
N VAL A 98 14.04 6.06 16.38
CA VAL A 98 12.89 5.40 17.04
C VAL A 98 12.09 4.56 16.04
N HIS A 99 12.03 4.99 14.78
CA HIS A 99 11.17 4.38 13.76
C HIS A 99 11.95 3.68 12.65
N TYR A 100 13.21 4.06 12.45
CA TYR A 100 14.07 3.56 11.39
C TYR A 100 15.41 3.11 11.92
N GLU A 101 15.87 1.97 11.43
CA GLU A 101 17.23 1.51 11.60
C GLU A 101 17.93 1.50 10.25
N ARG A 102 19.17 1.97 10.21
CA ARG A 102 20.03 1.84 9.03
C ARG A 102 20.80 0.53 9.12
N ILE A 103 20.70 -0.30 8.10
CA ILE A 103 21.38 -1.60 8.04
C ILE A 103 22.41 -1.63 6.90
N ASN A 104 23.45 -2.44 7.07
CA ASN A 104 24.56 -2.53 6.10
C ASN A 104 24.23 -3.46 4.93
N GLU A 105 23.51 -4.53 5.20
CA GLU A 105 23.17 -5.58 4.23
C GLU A 105 21.69 -5.93 4.39
N SER A 106 21.00 -6.26 3.30
CA SER A 106 19.58 -6.63 3.34
C SER A 106 19.43 -8.12 3.60
N HIS A 107 18.52 -8.48 4.51
CA HIS A 107 18.19 -9.87 4.82
C HIS A 107 17.09 -10.44 3.91
N THR A 108 16.82 -9.78 2.79
CA THR A 108 15.74 -10.10 1.86
C THR A 108 15.76 -11.57 1.41
N THR A 109 16.94 -12.20 1.30
CA THR A 109 17.05 -13.62 0.92
C THR A 109 16.64 -14.53 2.07
N GLU A 110 17.14 -14.27 3.28
CA GLU A 110 16.84 -15.01 4.49
C GLU A 110 15.34 -14.93 4.84
N ILE A 111 14.75 -13.74 4.68
CA ILE A 111 13.31 -13.51 4.83
C ILE A 111 12.53 -14.36 3.83
N LEU A 112 12.96 -14.37 2.57
CA LEU A 112 12.31 -15.15 1.53
C LEU A 112 12.36 -16.66 1.81
N ASP A 113 13.52 -17.16 2.22
CA ASP A 113 13.71 -18.59 2.55
C ASP A 113 12.87 -19.01 3.76
N SER A 114 12.78 -18.14 4.77
CA SER A 114 11.89 -18.34 5.93
C SER A 114 10.43 -18.43 5.51
N ILE A 115 9.98 -17.51 4.65
CA ILE A 115 8.62 -17.51 4.09
C ILE A 115 8.38 -18.80 3.31
N ASN A 116 9.24 -19.13 2.36
CA ASN A 116 9.09 -20.32 1.51
C ASN A 116 9.04 -21.60 2.35
N THR A 117 9.84 -21.69 3.42
CA THR A 117 9.81 -22.82 4.35
C THR A 117 8.42 -22.99 4.99
N ILE A 118 7.79 -21.90 5.45
CA ILE A 118 6.44 -21.92 6.01
C ILE A 118 5.41 -22.31 4.94
N ILE A 119 5.52 -21.76 3.74
CA ILE A 119 4.61 -22.05 2.62
C ILE A 119 4.69 -23.52 2.20
N HIS A 120 5.90 -24.09 2.07
CA HIS A 120 6.09 -25.51 1.80
C HIS A 120 5.50 -26.40 2.90
N ARG A 121 5.73 -26.06 4.17
CA ARG A 121 5.13 -26.78 5.30
C ARG A 121 3.60 -26.78 5.22
N LEU A 122 3.00 -25.61 4.99
CA LEU A 122 1.54 -25.48 4.84
C LEU A 122 0.98 -26.30 3.69
N HIS A 123 1.69 -26.35 2.56
CA HIS A 123 1.27 -27.14 1.40
C HIS A 123 1.39 -28.65 1.66
N ASN A 124 2.51 -29.11 2.21
CA ASN A 124 2.74 -30.51 2.53
C ASN A 124 1.73 -31.05 3.56
N GLU A 125 1.32 -30.20 4.51
CA GLU A 125 0.29 -30.50 5.50
C GLU A 125 -1.15 -30.27 4.97
N SER A 126 -1.32 -29.95 3.69
CA SER A 126 -2.61 -29.72 3.02
C SER A 126 -3.46 -28.59 3.62
N TYR A 127 -2.82 -27.59 4.25
CA TYR A 127 -3.49 -26.39 4.77
C TYR A 127 -3.75 -25.33 3.70
N ILE A 128 -3.04 -25.38 2.58
CA ILE A 128 -3.26 -24.51 1.41
C ILE A 128 -3.37 -25.37 0.16
N ASP A 129 -4.18 -24.93 -0.80
CA ASP A 129 -4.29 -25.59 -2.10
C ASP A 129 -3.11 -25.23 -3.03
N GLU A 130 -2.97 -26.00 -4.11
CA GLU A 130 -1.91 -25.85 -5.11
C GLU A 130 -1.90 -24.45 -5.76
N VAL A 131 -3.07 -23.83 -5.93
CA VAL A 131 -3.19 -22.49 -6.53
C VAL A 131 -2.64 -21.44 -5.58
N THR A 132 -3.01 -21.53 -4.30
CA THR A 132 -2.52 -20.68 -3.22
C THR A 132 -1.02 -20.88 -3.03
N PHE A 133 -0.54 -22.12 -3.07
CA PHE A 133 0.89 -22.44 -3.01
C PHE A 133 1.67 -21.75 -4.13
N LYS A 134 1.25 -21.91 -5.40
CA LYS A 134 1.89 -21.25 -6.56
C LYS A 134 1.85 -19.73 -6.49
N PHE A 135 0.76 -19.17 -5.94
CA PHE A 135 0.67 -17.74 -5.73
C PHE A 135 1.68 -17.28 -4.67
N LEU A 136 1.79 -17.97 -3.54
CA LEU A 136 2.60 -17.56 -2.39
C LEU A 136 4.09 -17.82 -2.58
N ILE A 137 4.46 -18.93 -3.23
CA ILE A 137 5.86 -19.26 -3.47
C ILE A 137 6.51 -18.17 -4.33
N ASN A 138 7.71 -17.77 -3.96
CA ASN A 138 8.32 -16.59 -4.56
C ASN A 138 9.80 -16.80 -4.89
N ASP A 139 10.08 -17.60 -5.90
CA ASP A 139 11.48 -17.90 -6.28
C ASP A 139 12.20 -16.72 -6.95
N GLN A 140 11.45 -15.69 -7.38
CA GLN A 140 11.95 -14.54 -8.14
C GLN A 140 11.98 -13.22 -7.33
N GLY A 141 11.25 -13.14 -6.22
CA GLY A 141 11.02 -11.90 -5.49
C GLY A 141 12.12 -11.61 -4.46
N LYS A 142 13.28 -11.19 -4.95
CA LYS A 142 14.41 -10.72 -4.12
C LYS A 142 14.58 -9.20 -4.17
N ARG A 143 13.55 -8.46 -4.61
CA ARG A 143 13.68 -7.02 -4.79
C ARG A 143 13.47 -6.32 -3.44
N LEU A 144 14.52 -5.65 -2.97
CA LEU A 144 14.44 -4.74 -1.84
C LEU A 144 13.37 -3.67 -2.09
N GLY A 145 12.63 -3.32 -1.04
CA GLY A 145 11.65 -2.24 -1.08
C GLY A 145 12.29 -0.93 -1.52
N ARG A 146 11.50 0.00 -2.08
CA ARG A 146 11.99 1.35 -2.39
C ARG A 146 11.19 2.39 -1.65
N LEU A 147 11.86 3.28 -0.94
CA LEU A 147 11.21 4.40 -0.30
C LEU A 147 11.21 5.63 -1.22
N TYR A 148 10.10 6.34 -1.23
CA TYR A 148 10.03 7.70 -1.78
C TYR A 148 9.07 8.54 -0.96
N PHE A 149 9.14 9.87 -1.12
CA PHE A 149 8.37 10.82 -0.35
C PHE A 149 7.45 11.63 -1.24
N LEU A 150 6.24 11.90 -0.75
CA LEU A 150 5.31 12.86 -1.33
C LEU A 150 5.35 14.16 -0.51
N PRO A 151 5.76 15.31 -1.09
CA PRO A 151 5.85 16.56 -0.34
C PRO A 151 4.48 17.02 0.20
N LYS A 152 4.41 17.32 1.50
CA LYS A 152 3.19 17.84 2.16
C LYS A 152 3.14 19.36 2.05
N LEU A 153 2.96 19.87 0.84
CA LEU A 153 2.96 21.32 0.59
C LEU A 153 1.97 22.08 1.48
N HIS A 154 0.84 21.49 1.86
CA HIS A 154 -0.17 22.08 2.76
C HIS A 154 0.31 22.32 4.20
N LYS A 155 1.48 21.81 4.60
CA LYS A 155 2.09 22.05 5.92
C LYS A 155 3.06 23.22 5.95
N ILE A 156 3.37 23.82 4.80
CA ILE A 156 4.13 25.07 4.73
C ILE A 156 3.22 26.21 5.25
N ASN A 157 3.70 26.94 6.26
CA ASN A 157 2.99 28.06 6.87
C ASN A 157 2.87 29.25 5.89
N GLN A 158 1.94 30.16 6.16
CA GLN A 158 1.64 31.27 5.24
C GLN A 158 2.83 32.22 5.06
N SER A 159 3.56 32.54 6.14
CA SER A 159 4.72 33.43 6.06
C SER A 159 5.82 32.89 5.15
N ASP A 160 6.10 31.59 5.22
CA ASP A 160 7.10 30.94 4.37
C ASP A 160 6.64 30.89 2.92
N ARG A 161 5.35 30.67 2.66
CA ARG A 161 4.79 30.74 1.30
C ARG A 161 4.98 32.09 0.66
N GLU A 162 4.65 33.17 1.36
CA GLU A 162 4.81 34.53 0.82
C GLU A 162 6.29 34.86 0.58
N LYS A 163 7.19 34.46 1.49
CA LYS A 163 8.64 34.60 1.30
C LYS A 163 9.15 33.80 0.09
N ILE A 164 8.71 32.56 -0.09
CA ILE A 164 9.10 31.72 -1.24
C ILE A 164 8.70 32.36 -2.58
N LYS A 165 7.55 33.04 -2.64
CA LYS A 165 7.12 33.75 -3.86
C LYS A 165 8.05 34.90 -4.24
N THR A 166 8.61 35.59 -3.25
CA THR A 166 9.51 36.74 -3.46
C THR A 166 10.97 36.33 -3.56
N ASP A 167 11.38 35.27 -2.86
CA ASP A 167 12.73 34.71 -2.85
C ASP A 167 12.65 33.18 -2.77
N ILE A 168 12.88 32.51 -3.90
CA ILE A 168 12.83 31.06 -4.00
C ILE A 168 13.90 30.38 -3.12
N ASN A 169 15.01 31.07 -2.80
CA ASN A 169 16.07 30.51 -1.97
C ASN A 169 15.61 30.33 -0.52
N HIS A 170 14.58 31.07 -0.07
CA HIS A 170 13.96 30.87 1.24
C HIS A 170 13.51 29.42 1.44
N LEU A 171 13.16 28.70 0.37
CA LEU A 171 12.77 27.28 0.44
C LEU A 171 13.82 26.40 1.11
N GLN A 172 15.11 26.74 1.02
CA GLN A 172 16.20 25.99 1.67
C GLN A 172 16.10 26.00 3.21
N ASN A 173 15.45 27.03 3.76
CA ASN A 173 15.23 27.24 5.19
C ASN A 173 13.84 26.77 5.66
N VAL A 174 13.02 26.25 4.75
CA VAL A 174 11.67 25.78 5.06
C VAL A 174 11.69 24.27 5.23
N ASN A 175 11.25 23.81 6.40
CA ASN A 175 10.98 22.39 6.59
C ASN A 175 9.68 22.02 5.85
N VAL A 176 9.80 21.25 4.76
CA VAL A 176 8.66 20.70 4.02
C VAL A 176 8.55 19.22 4.36
N PRO A 177 7.61 18.78 5.21
CA PRO A 177 7.52 17.37 5.57
C PRO A 177 7.16 16.49 4.37
N GLY A 178 7.78 15.31 4.28
CA GLY A 178 7.39 14.27 3.33
C GLY A 178 6.32 13.33 3.91
N ARG A 179 5.47 12.75 3.05
CA ARG A 179 4.80 11.47 3.37
C ARG A 179 5.67 10.35 2.82
N PRO A 180 6.26 9.48 3.66
CA PRO A 180 6.99 8.32 3.18
C PRO A 180 6.03 7.31 2.54
N ILE A 181 6.44 6.73 1.41
CA ILE A 181 5.75 5.64 0.73
C ILE A 181 6.77 4.55 0.46
N VAL A 182 6.60 3.40 1.10
CA VAL A 182 7.40 2.21 0.85
C VAL A 182 6.75 1.41 -0.27
N TYR A 183 7.50 1.22 -1.35
CA TYR A 183 7.10 0.44 -2.51
C TYR A 183 7.69 -0.97 -2.39
N LEU A 184 6.83 -1.94 -2.06
CA LEU A 184 7.20 -3.34 -1.82
C LEU A 184 6.94 -4.27 -3.01
N CYS A 185 6.71 -3.74 -4.21
CA CYS A 185 6.43 -4.58 -5.37
C CYS A 185 7.64 -5.47 -5.73
N ASN A 186 7.36 -6.74 -5.93
CA ASN A 186 8.27 -7.86 -6.13
C ASN A 186 9.22 -8.11 -4.94
N SER A 187 8.86 -7.64 -3.75
CA SER A 187 9.56 -8.00 -2.50
C SER A 187 9.08 -9.36 -1.97
N PRO A 188 9.84 -10.01 -1.09
CA PRO A 188 9.39 -11.24 -0.41
C PRO A 188 8.07 -11.06 0.34
N LEU A 189 7.79 -9.85 0.85
CA LEU A 189 6.64 -9.56 1.69
C LEU A 189 5.34 -9.36 0.91
N GLU A 190 5.38 -9.03 -0.38
CA GLU A 190 4.19 -8.60 -1.14
C GLU A 190 3.06 -9.66 -1.13
N LYS A 191 3.41 -10.89 -1.46
CA LYS A 191 2.42 -11.98 -1.62
C LYS A 191 1.84 -12.41 -0.28
N ILE A 192 2.68 -12.51 0.76
CA ILE A 192 2.21 -12.85 2.11
C ILE A 192 1.38 -11.72 2.71
N ALA A 193 1.71 -10.45 2.42
CA ALA A 193 0.93 -9.32 2.88
C ALA A 193 -0.49 -9.33 2.29
N GLN A 194 -0.61 -9.63 0.99
CA GLN A 194 -1.92 -9.80 0.33
C GLN A 194 -2.71 -10.98 0.92
N TYR A 195 -2.04 -12.10 1.19
CA TYR A 195 -2.64 -13.29 1.79
C TYR A 195 -3.17 -13.03 3.19
N ILE A 196 -2.39 -12.33 4.02
CA ILE A 196 -2.82 -11.93 5.37
C ILE A 196 -3.99 -10.94 5.28
N ASP A 197 -3.91 -9.94 4.41
CA ASP A 197 -4.98 -8.93 4.22
C ASP A 197 -6.30 -9.59 3.81
N TYR A 198 -6.25 -10.63 2.98
CA TYR A 198 -7.42 -11.38 2.52
C TYR A 198 -8.26 -11.92 3.69
N PHE A 199 -7.63 -12.53 4.70
CA PHE A 199 -8.34 -13.07 5.87
C PHE A 199 -8.79 -11.99 6.86
N ILE A 200 -8.04 -10.90 6.94
CA ILE A 200 -8.26 -9.81 7.90
C ILE A 200 -9.39 -8.87 7.44
N LYS A 201 -9.48 -8.60 6.13
CA LYS A 201 -10.38 -7.59 5.56
C LYS A 201 -11.87 -7.82 5.88
N PRO A 202 -12.45 -9.04 5.77
CA PRO A 202 -13.86 -9.24 6.07
C PRO A 202 -14.22 -8.96 7.53
N VAL A 203 -13.29 -9.16 8.46
CA VAL A 203 -13.50 -8.88 9.89
C VAL A 203 -13.57 -7.38 10.14
N VAL A 204 -12.75 -6.57 9.46
CA VAL A 204 -12.82 -5.09 9.58
C VAL A 204 -14.21 -4.57 9.28
N ASN A 205 -14.86 -5.12 8.26
CA ASN A 205 -16.19 -4.68 7.82
C ASN A 205 -17.29 -5.02 8.83
N LYS A 206 -17.04 -5.91 9.79
CA LYS A 206 -17.99 -6.28 10.85
C LYS A 206 -17.97 -5.30 12.04
N PHE A 207 -16.98 -4.40 12.12
CA PHE A 207 -16.93 -3.45 13.23
C PHE A 207 -18.04 -2.40 13.12
N TRP A 208 -18.69 -2.08 14.24
CA TRP A 208 -19.71 -1.03 14.28
C TRP A 208 -19.15 0.36 13.90
N THR A 209 -17.85 0.59 14.16
CA THR A 209 -17.14 1.82 13.75
C THR A 209 -16.73 1.82 12.27
N TYR A 210 -16.84 0.70 11.57
CA TYR A 210 -16.38 0.57 10.18
C TYR A 210 -17.12 1.55 9.29
N THR A 211 -16.38 2.42 8.61
CA THR A 211 -16.95 3.41 7.69
C THR A 211 -16.28 3.22 6.35
N GLN A 212 -17.09 2.96 5.32
CA GLN A 212 -16.59 2.55 4.01
C GLN A 212 -15.99 3.71 3.22
N ASP A 213 -16.70 4.84 3.19
CA ASP A 213 -16.37 6.03 2.42
C ASP A 213 -17.06 7.28 3.02
N THR A 214 -16.80 8.44 2.43
CA THR A 214 -17.37 9.73 2.85
C THR A 214 -18.90 9.70 2.87
N THR A 215 -19.54 9.03 1.89
CA THR A 215 -21.00 8.92 1.83
C THR A 215 -21.55 8.08 2.98
N SER A 216 -20.92 6.93 3.25
CA SER A 216 -21.24 6.08 4.41
C SER A 216 -21.10 6.84 5.73
N PHE A 217 -20.07 7.70 5.85
CA PHE A 217 -19.88 8.55 7.02
C PHE A 217 -21.00 9.57 7.20
N ILE A 218 -21.33 10.33 6.14
CA ILE A 218 -22.42 11.33 6.16
C ILE A 218 -23.75 10.65 6.53
N ASN A 219 -24.07 9.52 5.90
CA ASN A 219 -25.28 8.76 6.19
C ASN A 219 -25.37 8.27 7.64
N LYS A 220 -24.23 8.05 8.31
CA LYS A 220 -24.21 7.73 9.75
C LYS A 220 -24.43 8.98 10.60
N LEU A 221 -23.80 10.10 10.25
CA LEU A 221 -23.95 11.36 10.96
C LEU A 221 -25.39 11.87 10.92
N GLU A 222 -26.06 11.80 9.76
CA GLU A 222 -27.46 12.24 9.60
C GLU A 222 -28.45 11.46 10.48
N LYS A 223 -28.08 10.24 10.90
CA LYS A 223 -28.90 9.42 11.80
C LYS A 223 -28.71 9.80 13.27
N ILE A 224 -27.66 10.54 13.61
CA ILE A 224 -27.39 10.97 14.98
C ILE A 224 -28.28 12.17 15.29
N ARG A 225 -29.24 11.98 16.21
CA ARG A 225 -30.00 13.10 16.78
C ARG A 225 -29.23 13.64 17.97
N ALA A 226 -28.71 14.85 17.84
CA ALA A 226 -27.96 15.52 18.89
C ALA A 226 -28.82 16.64 19.52
N PRO A 227 -28.70 16.91 20.84
CA PRO A 227 -29.36 18.06 21.48
C PRO A 227 -28.94 19.40 20.85
N ALA A 228 -29.62 20.50 21.17
CA ALA A 228 -29.21 21.83 20.69
C ALA A 228 -27.86 22.28 21.31
N ASP A 229 -27.55 21.81 22.52
CA ASP A 229 -26.43 22.30 23.33
C ASP A 229 -25.20 21.36 23.28
N ILE A 230 -24.81 20.90 22.09
CA ILE A 230 -23.63 20.04 21.93
C ILE A 230 -22.43 20.82 21.39
N LEU A 231 -21.27 20.54 21.98
CA LEU A 231 -19.98 20.87 21.39
C LEU A 231 -19.47 19.69 20.56
N MET A 232 -19.30 19.90 19.26
CA MET A 232 -18.62 18.91 18.41
C MET A 232 -17.10 19.06 18.57
N SER A 233 -16.42 17.94 18.83
CA SER A 233 -14.96 17.87 18.85
C SER A 233 -14.48 16.84 17.84
N SER A 234 -13.39 17.16 17.14
CA SER A 234 -12.73 16.27 16.19
C SER A 234 -11.27 16.08 16.55
N PHE A 235 -10.81 14.84 16.51
CA PHE A 235 -9.43 14.46 16.81
C PHE A 235 -8.80 13.81 15.57
N ASP A 236 -7.54 14.15 15.29
CA ASP A 236 -6.73 13.52 14.26
C ASP A 236 -5.53 12.82 14.91
N ILE A 237 -5.25 11.58 14.51
CA ILE A 237 -4.13 10.82 15.07
C ILE A 237 -2.88 11.15 14.25
N SER A 238 -1.89 11.75 14.90
CA SER A 238 -0.58 11.97 14.30
C SER A 238 0.18 10.66 14.11
N SER A 239 0.75 10.48 12.91
CA SER A 239 1.70 9.39 12.62
C SER A 239 1.15 7.99 12.96
N MET A 240 -0.13 7.74 12.64
CA MET A 240 -0.82 6.49 13.00
C MET A 240 0.01 5.25 12.68
N TYR A 241 0.56 5.13 11.47
CA TYR A 241 1.26 3.93 11.01
C TYR A 241 2.59 3.65 11.70
N THR A 242 3.32 4.68 12.14
CA THR A 242 4.63 4.53 12.81
C THR A 242 4.49 4.31 14.31
N ASN A 243 3.29 4.49 14.86
CA ASN A 243 2.97 4.28 16.27
C ASN A 243 2.15 3.01 16.51
N LEU A 244 2.24 2.03 15.59
CA LEU A 244 1.57 0.74 15.73
C LEU A 244 2.56 -0.32 16.19
N HIS A 245 2.53 -0.66 17.48
CA HIS A 245 3.38 -1.70 18.03
C HIS A 245 3.01 -3.08 17.46
N HIS A 246 4.01 -3.82 16.99
CA HIS A 246 3.82 -5.14 16.37
C HIS A 246 3.09 -6.12 17.30
N THR A 247 3.41 -6.10 18.60
CA THR A 247 2.77 -6.93 19.62
C THR A 247 1.28 -6.63 19.76
N GLU A 248 0.88 -5.35 19.74
CA GLU A 248 -0.54 -4.95 19.81
C GLU A 248 -1.32 -5.44 18.60
N ILE A 249 -0.73 -5.32 17.41
CA ILE A 249 -1.31 -5.83 16.16
C ILE A 249 -1.53 -7.34 16.21
N ILE A 250 -0.48 -8.09 16.57
CA ILE A 250 -0.52 -9.55 16.61
C ILE A 250 -1.57 -10.00 17.61
N ASN A 251 -1.61 -9.38 18.79
CA ASN A 251 -2.58 -9.70 19.84
C ASN A 251 -4.02 -9.34 19.41
N ALA A 252 -4.21 -8.24 18.69
CA ALA A 252 -5.52 -7.86 18.17
C ALA A 252 -6.05 -8.87 17.14
N ILE A 253 -5.18 -9.37 16.25
CA ILE A 253 -5.55 -10.39 15.26
C ILE A 253 -5.78 -11.74 15.93
N ASP A 254 -4.97 -12.09 16.93
CA ASP A 254 -5.19 -13.31 17.74
C ASP A 254 -6.54 -13.28 18.46
N ARG A 255 -6.91 -12.16 19.11
CA ARG A 255 -8.23 -11.97 19.73
C ARG A 255 -9.38 -12.02 18.73
N ALA A 256 -9.17 -11.49 17.53
CA ALA A 256 -10.19 -11.49 16.48
C ALA A 256 -10.29 -12.82 15.71
N TRP A 257 -9.45 -13.81 16.01
CA TRP A 257 -9.44 -15.09 15.30
C TRP A 257 -10.81 -15.79 15.24
N PRO A 258 -11.64 -15.82 16.31
CA PRO A 258 -12.98 -16.40 16.24
C PRO A 258 -13.86 -15.74 15.18
N LEU A 259 -13.72 -14.42 14.95
CA LEU A 259 -14.47 -13.71 13.90
C LEU A 259 -13.97 -14.02 12.50
N ILE A 260 -12.65 -14.27 12.34
CA ILE A 260 -12.07 -14.74 11.08
C ILE A 260 -12.70 -16.09 10.73
N MET A 261 -12.78 -17.02 11.69
CA MET A 261 -13.38 -18.36 11.48
C MET A 261 -14.88 -18.32 11.12
N GLN A 262 -15.57 -17.22 11.43
CA GLN A 262 -16.98 -17.00 11.04
C GLN A 262 -17.13 -16.35 9.65
N CYS A 263 -16.05 -15.94 9.00
CA CYS A 263 -16.08 -15.38 7.66
C CYS A 263 -16.09 -16.49 6.60
N LYS A 264 -16.65 -16.19 5.43
CA LYS A 264 -16.57 -17.07 4.25
C LYS A 264 -15.38 -16.66 3.40
N PHE A 265 -14.60 -17.64 2.99
CA PHE A 265 -13.41 -17.48 2.15
C PHE A 265 -13.48 -18.45 0.97
N ASP A 266 -12.87 -18.03 -0.13
CA ASP A 266 -12.78 -18.81 -1.38
C ASP A 266 -11.62 -19.81 -1.35
N ILE A 267 -10.71 -19.66 -0.39
CA ILE A 267 -9.57 -20.54 -0.13
C ILE A 267 -9.59 -21.05 1.32
N PRO A 268 -8.95 -22.19 1.61
CA PRO A 268 -8.85 -22.72 2.96
C PRO A 268 -8.24 -21.70 3.94
N VAL A 269 -8.79 -21.63 5.15
CA VAL A 269 -8.22 -20.80 6.21
C VAL A 269 -7.02 -21.54 6.81
N PRO A 270 -5.82 -20.94 6.81
CA PRO A 270 -4.63 -21.58 7.37
C PRO A 270 -4.72 -21.69 8.90
N PRO A 271 -3.89 -22.54 9.53
CA PRO A 271 -3.74 -22.57 10.97
C PRO A 271 -3.42 -21.19 11.54
N LYS A 272 -4.07 -20.82 12.66
CA LYS A 272 -3.83 -19.56 13.38
C LYS A 272 -2.35 -19.26 13.57
N LYS A 273 -1.62 -20.26 14.04
CA LYS A 273 -0.18 -20.15 14.32
C LYS A 273 0.60 -19.73 13.08
N ALA A 274 0.29 -20.30 11.92
CA ALA A 274 0.98 -20.00 10.68
C ALA A 274 0.65 -18.59 10.16
N LEU A 275 -0.63 -18.16 10.23
CA LEU A 275 -0.98 -16.79 9.83
C LEU A 275 -0.29 -15.74 10.72
N LEU A 276 -0.25 -15.97 12.04
CA LEU A 276 0.45 -15.08 12.97
C LEU A 276 1.98 -15.11 12.80
N GLU A 277 2.56 -16.24 12.37
CA GLU A 277 3.98 -16.36 12.03
C GLU A 277 4.30 -15.53 10.78
N LEU A 278 3.52 -15.67 9.71
CA LEU A 278 3.66 -14.85 8.49
C LEU A 278 3.47 -13.36 8.79
N LEU A 279 2.50 -13.01 9.65
CA LEU A 279 2.28 -11.64 10.10
C LEU A 279 3.50 -11.08 10.85
N ARG A 280 4.11 -11.86 11.76
CA ARG A 280 5.33 -11.45 12.46
C ARG A 280 6.46 -11.16 11.48
N ILE A 281 6.66 -12.04 10.48
CA ILE A 281 7.67 -11.83 9.44
C ILE A 281 7.39 -10.54 8.68
N SER A 282 6.15 -10.31 8.24
CA SER A 282 5.78 -9.10 7.49
C SER A 282 5.92 -7.81 8.30
N LEU A 283 5.70 -7.85 9.62
CA LEU A 283 5.84 -6.68 10.50
C LEU A 283 7.31 -6.38 10.82
N ALA A 284 8.11 -7.41 11.11
CA ALA A 284 9.49 -7.23 11.56
C ALA A 284 10.49 -6.91 10.43
N ASN A 285 10.22 -7.33 9.19
CA ASN A 285 11.24 -7.41 8.14
C ASN A 285 11.01 -6.44 6.96
N ASN A 286 10.44 -5.26 7.22
CA ASN A 286 10.19 -4.27 6.18
C ASN A 286 11.47 -3.47 5.89
N GLU A 287 12.27 -4.01 4.98
CA GLU A 287 13.49 -3.40 4.47
C GLU A 287 13.25 -2.63 3.17
N PHE A 288 13.89 -1.48 3.02
CA PHE A 288 13.85 -0.69 1.80
C PHE A 288 15.11 0.14 1.59
N GLU A 289 15.34 0.49 0.32
CA GLU A 289 16.40 1.35 -0.12
C GLU A 289 15.91 2.80 -0.28
N PHE A 290 16.71 3.74 0.19
CA PHE A 290 16.62 5.16 -0.17
C PHE A 290 18.02 5.71 -0.45
N ASN A 291 18.21 6.31 -1.62
CA ASN A 291 19.46 6.99 -2.00
C ASN A 291 20.73 6.13 -1.79
N GLY A 292 20.67 4.84 -2.16
CA GLY A 292 21.78 3.90 -2.02
C GLY A 292 22.04 3.40 -0.59
N GLN A 293 21.18 3.74 0.37
CA GLN A 293 21.25 3.28 1.75
C GLN A 293 20.06 2.38 2.06
N ILE A 294 20.30 1.34 2.87
CA ILE A 294 19.29 0.36 3.26
C ILE A 294 18.80 0.70 4.67
N PHE A 295 17.49 0.64 4.84
CA PHE A 295 16.81 0.89 6.10
C PHE A 295 15.81 -0.21 6.39
N GLN A 296 15.56 -0.43 7.67
CA GLN A 296 14.51 -1.29 8.20
C GLN A 296 13.61 -0.46 9.12
N THR A 297 12.32 -0.79 9.18
CA THR A 297 11.39 -0.13 10.11
C THR A 297 11.19 -0.93 11.37
N GLU A 298 11.24 -0.25 12.51
CA GLU A 298 11.03 -0.83 13.85
C GLU A 298 9.55 -0.93 14.26
N SER A 299 8.70 -0.02 13.77
CA SER A 299 7.36 0.20 14.35
C SER A 299 6.26 0.51 13.31
N TRP A 300 6.43 0.03 12.08
CA TRP A 300 5.50 0.28 11.00
C TRP A 300 4.40 -0.79 10.94
N GLY A 301 3.22 -0.48 11.46
CA GLY A 301 2.17 -1.48 11.61
C GLY A 301 1.33 -1.81 10.39
N SER A 302 1.63 -1.25 9.21
CA SER A 302 0.89 -1.62 7.98
C SER A 302 1.70 -2.46 7.02
N ASN A 303 2.98 -2.20 6.77
CA ASN A 303 3.90 -3.02 5.93
C ASN A 303 3.26 -3.71 4.70
N GLY A 304 2.42 -3.00 3.94
CA GLY A 304 1.75 -3.57 2.76
C GLY A 304 0.49 -4.41 3.04
N ILE A 305 0.06 -4.49 4.31
CA ILE A 305 -1.20 -5.05 4.82
C ILE A 305 -2.11 -3.90 5.29
N PRO A 306 -2.92 -3.29 4.41
CA PRO A 306 -3.64 -2.06 4.73
C PRO A 306 -4.69 -2.23 5.84
N ASN A 307 -5.29 -3.41 5.98
CA ASN A 307 -6.35 -3.63 6.95
C ASN A 307 -5.84 -3.95 8.36
N VAL A 308 -4.56 -4.32 8.52
CA VAL A 308 -3.94 -4.54 9.85
C VAL A 308 -3.96 -3.27 10.69
N ALA A 309 -3.68 -2.11 10.10
CA ALA A 309 -3.72 -0.83 10.81
C ALA A 309 -5.11 -0.49 11.38
N LYS A 310 -6.18 -1.13 10.87
CA LYS A 310 -7.56 -0.93 11.34
C LYS A 310 -7.90 -1.80 12.56
N PHE A 311 -7.03 -2.75 12.93
CA PHE A 311 -7.22 -3.64 14.08
C PHE A 311 -6.74 -3.05 15.41
N ASN A 312 -5.96 -1.97 15.43
CA ASN A 312 -5.43 -1.40 16.69
C ASN A 312 -6.52 -0.80 17.63
N ARG A 313 -7.80 -0.96 17.31
CA ARG A 313 -8.93 -0.55 18.14
C ARG A 313 -9.47 -1.67 19.04
N TYR A 314 -8.86 -2.86 19.00
CA TYR A 314 -9.29 -4.06 19.74
C TYR A 314 -8.83 -4.12 21.20
N LYS A 315 -8.52 -2.99 21.85
CA LYS A 315 -8.10 -3.02 23.27
C LYS A 315 -9.22 -3.41 24.24
N ASN A 316 -10.50 -3.25 23.84
CA ASN A 316 -11.66 -3.45 24.73
C ASN A 316 -12.77 -4.31 24.08
N ILE A 317 -12.47 -5.58 23.76
CA ILE A 317 -13.49 -6.64 23.69
C ILE A 317 -13.10 -7.72 24.69
#